data_AF-A0A654G1H0-F1
#
_entry.id   AF-A0A654G1H0-F1
#
_cell.length_a   1.000
_cell.length_b   1.000
_cell.length_c   1.000
_cell.angle_alpha   90.00
_cell.angle_beta   90.00
_cell.angle_gamma   90.00
#
_symmetry.space_group_name_H-M   'P 1'
#
loop_
_entity.id
_entity.type
_entity.pdbx_description
1 polymer ?
#
loop_
_entity_poly.entity_id
_entity_poly.type
_entity_poly.pdbx_seq_one_letter_code
_entity_poly.pdbx_strand_id
1 'polypeptide(L)'
;MGEMMYKLFASASLLTLGLYHLICTFFHLLKSPQSYAAKPFYPFPRLSSVTGNNHHNHNRLQNLPLFILILSLFVAFLHETLISFYSDPLVKGSTPVHRFSSLNSAAVFFLFLIIAIYYLLSDSTSLIPLPSDLLFALASVGFFLHYSAASSSAAIQTSDLQAHCDSLSARISALCSLLCLLLACRSRLFIADAALAAAICLQGLWQLQTGLSLYVDGFIPEGCHRLLDVQSGVEGSTQCDIQDSKLRAVSILDLMFTVHVVLVVILIFVTYTMVVMAAGVRRTGSYEALPTNNADSNHIQMKSLTGTQA
;
A
#
# COMPACT_ATOMS: atom_id res chain seq x y z
N MET A 1 -3.57 10.74 -22.38
CA MET A 1 -2.98 11.54 -21.27
C MET A 1 -3.69 11.29 -19.93
N GLY A 2 -5.03 11.32 -19.85
CA GLY A 2 -5.76 11.10 -18.59
C GLY A 2 -5.43 9.80 -17.85
N GLU A 3 -5.39 8.67 -18.58
CA GLU A 3 -5.08 7.35 -17.99
C GLU A 3 -3.66 7.26 -17.40
N MET A 4 -2.67 7.89 -18.06
CA MET A 4 -1.31 7.99 -17.54
C MET A 4 -1.26 8.80 -16.24
N MET A 5 -1.95 9.95 -16.19
CA MET A 5 -2.00 10.78 -14.98
C MET A 5 -2.65 10.03 -13.82
N TYR A 6 -3.71 9.25 -14.10
CA TYR A 6 -4.34 8.39 -13.11
C TYR A 6 -3.36 7.32 -12.58
N LYS A 7 -2.66 6.59 -13.47
CA LYS A 7 -1.66 5.58 -13.06
C LYS A 7 -0.52 6.19 -12.23
N LEU A 8 -0.05 7.39 -12.60
CA LEU A 8 0.96 8.14 -11.84
C LEU A 8 0.45 8.51 -10.44
N PHE A 9 -0.76 9.04 -10.35
CA PHE A 9 -1.39 9.43 -9.09
C PHE A 9 -1.64 8.21 -8.17
N ALA A 10 -2.13 7.11 -8.73
CA ALA A 10 -2.32 5.86 -8.01
C ALA A 10 -0.99 5.30 -7.49
N SER A 11 0.05 5.32 -8.32
CA SER A 11 1.40 4.91 -7.93
C SER A 11 1.94 5.75 -6.76
N ALA A 12 1.91 7.08 -6.87
CA ALA A 12 2.40 7.98 -5.84
C ALA A 12 1.65 7.79 -4.50
N SER A 13 0.33 7.62 -4.57
CA SER A 13 -0.52 7.39 -3.39
C SER A 13 -0.18 6.08 -2.69
N LEU A 14 -0.08 4.97 -3.44
CA LEU A 14 0.23 3.65 -2.90
C LEU A 14 1.66 3.55 -2.36
N LEU A 15 2.64 4.13 -3.07
CA LEU A 15 4.02 4.19 -2.63
C LEU A 15 4.17 4.96 -1.33
N THR A 16 3.55 6.14 -1.24
CA THR A 16 3.62 6.97 -0.03
C THR A 16 2.96 6.27 1.15
N LEU A 17 1.80 5.64 0.91
CA LEU A 17 1.07 4.90 1.95
C LEU A 17 1.86 3.68 2.43
N GLY A 18 2.37 2.85 1.52
CA GLY A 18 3.13 1.65 1.85
C GLY A 18 4.43 1.98 2.58
N LEU A 19 5.16 3.02 2.13
CA LEU A 19 6.40 3.45 2.77
C LEU A 19 6.15 4.01 4.17
N TYR A 20 5.11 4.82 4.32
CA TYR A 20 4.71 5.37 5.61
C TYR A 20 4.32 4.26 6.59
N HIS A 21 3.49 3.30 6.16
CA HIS A 21 3.09 2.14 6.97
C HIS A 21 4.33 1.34 7.38
N LEU A 22 5.23 1.03 6.45
CA LEU A 22 6.46 0.28 6.71
C LEU A 22 7.35 0.95 7.77
N ILE A 23 7.55 2.27 7.67
CA ILE A 23 8.32 3.05 8.64
C ILE A 23 7.67 2.99 10.02
N CYS A 24 6.35 3.20 10.10
CA CYS A 24 5.61 3.14 11.37
C CYS A 24 5.66 1.75 12.02
N THR A 25 5.53 0.68 11.22
CA THR A 25 5.63 -0.71 11.66
C THR A 25 7.01 -0.98 12.28
N PHE A 26 8.10 -0.52 11.67
CA PHE A 26 9.44 -0.65 12.24
C PHE A 26 9.62 0.16 13.53
N PHE A 27 9.16 1.41 13.58
CA PHE A 27 9.23 2.21 14.80
C PHE A 27 8.46 1.55 15.96
N HIS A 28 7.30 0.98 15.68
CA HIS A 28 6.49 0.29 16.67
C HIS A 28 7.19 -0.98 17.18
N LEU A 29 7.78 -1.77 16.28
CA LEU A 29 8.57 -2.95 16.64
C LEU A 29 9.73 -2.60 17.57
N LEU A 30 10.51 -1.56 17.24
CA LEU A 30 11.67 -1.16 18.05
C LEU A 30 11.28 -0.59 19.42
N LYS A 31 10.11 0.08 19.50
CA LYS A 31 9.62 0.66 20.75
C LYS A 31 9.14 -0.40 21.75
N SER A 32 8.40 -1.40 21.27
CA SER A 32 7.78 -2.41 22.12
C SER A 32 7.72 -3.80 21.46
N PRO A 33 8.83 -4.55 21.41
CA PRO A 33 8.88 -5.84 20.70
C PRO A 33 7.99 -6.92 21.33
N GLN A 34 7.82 -6.93 22.65
CA GLN A 34 7.06 -7.97 23.35
C GLN A 34 5.53 -7.78 23.32
N SER A 35 5.06 -6.56 23.06
CA SER A 35 3.63 -6.23 23.01
C SER A 35 3.17 -5.78 21.61
N TYR A 36 3.94 -6.13 20.57
CA TYR A 36 3.61 -5.76 19.21
C TYR A 36 2.28 -6.40 18.78
N ALA A 37 1.38 -5.54 18.31
CA ALA A 37 0.16 -5.90 17.60
C ALA A 37 0.06 -5.01 16.36
N ALA A 38 -0.15 -5.64 15.21
CA ALA A 38 -0.36 -4.96 13.94
C ALA A 38 -1.62 -4.08 14.04
N LYS A 39 -1.50 -2.86 13.51
CA LYS A 39 -2.63 -1.93 13.43
C LYS A 39 -2.93 -1.70 11.96
N PRO A 40 -4.20 -1.73 11.53
CA PRO A 40 -4.56 -1.46 10.13
C PRO A 40 -4.09 -0.08 9.66
N PHE A 41 -3.99 0.86 10.59
CA PHE A 41 -3.55 2.20 10.30
C PHE A 41 -2.70 2.79 11.44
N TYR A 42 -1.65 3.52 11.08
CA TYR A 42 -0.81 4.23 12.03
C TYR A 42 -1.11 5.73 11.97
N PRO A 43 -1.64 6.34 13.05
CA PRO A 43 -1.83 7.79 13.10
C PRO A 43 -0.49 8.51 12.97
N PHE A 44 -0.49 9.69 12.33
CA PHE A 44 0.73 10.47 12.15
C PHE A 44 1.43 10.71 13.49
N PRO A 45 2.77 10.54 13.60
CA PRO A 45 3.49 10.78 14.84
C PRO A 45 3.15 12.19 15.35
N ARG A 46 2.70 12.28 16.60
CA ARG A 46 2.46 13.57 17.27
C ARG A 46 3.76 14.36 17.30
N LEU A 47 3.93 15.31 16.37
CA LEU A 47 4.96 16.33 16.48
C LEU A 47 4.45 17.39 17.47
N SER A 48 4.30 17.00 18.74
CA SER A 48 3.74 17.83 19.81
C SER A 48 4.79 18.02 20.89
N SER A 49 5.70 18.96 20.65
CA SER A 49 6.45 19.68 21.67
C SER A 49 7.13 20.83 20.95
N VAL A 50 6.47 22.00 20.88
CA VAL A 50 7.08 23.34 20.88
C VAL A 50 6.04 24.46 20.73
N THR A 51 4.85 24.23 20.18
CA THR A 51 3.85 25.31 20.05
C THR A 51 2.49 24.94 20.64
N GLY A 52 2.20 25.53 21.80
CA GLY A 52 0.91 25.50 22.45
C GLY A 52 -0.18 26.23 21.65
N ASN A 53 -1.42 25.92 22.01
CA ASN A 53 -2.68 26.53 21.55
C ASN A 53 -3.06 26.24 20.08
N ASN A 54 -3.60 25.04 19.82
CA ASN A 54 -4.70 24.82 18.88
C ASN A 54 -5.24 23.38 18.99
N HIS A 55 -6.12 23.13 19.97
CA HIS A 55 -6.60 21.78 20.31
C HIS A 55 -7.46 21.13 19.19
N HIS A 56 -8.05 21.92 18.27
CA HIS A 56 -8.94 21.41 17.21
C HIS A 56 -8.21 20.98 15.92
N ASN A 57 -7.16 21.70 15.50
CA ASN A 57 -6.36 21.33 14.32
C ASN A 57 -5.48 20.09 14.57
N HIS A 58 -5.30 19.71 15.83
CA HIS A 58 -4.38 18.64 16.21
C HIS A 58 -4.88 17.23 15.83
N ASN A 59 -6.20 17.01 15.77
CA ASN A 59 -6.79 15.73 15.38
C ASN A 59 -6.86 15.53 13.86
N ARG A 60 -7.01 16.60 13.05
CA ARG A 60 -7.10 16.49 11.58
C ARG A 60 -5.79 16.05 10.92
N LEU A 61 -4.65 16.51 11.44
CA LEU A 61 -3.32 16.14 10.94
C LEU A 61 -2.97 14.68 11.27
N GLN A 62 -3.53 14.14 12.36
CA GLN A 62 -3.29 12.75 12.78
C GLN A 62 -3.84 11.73 11.77
N ASN A 63 -4.97 12.05 11.15
CA ASN A 63 -5.68 11.19 10.19
C ASN A 63 -5.37 11.57 8.73
N LEU A 64 -4.36 12.40 8.50
CA LEU A 64 -3.95 12.86 7.17
C LEU A 64 -3.70 11.71 6.17
N PRO A 65 -2.96 10.63 6.49
CA PRO A 65 -2.75 9.58 5.50
C PRO A 65 -4.06 8.85 5.16
N LEU A 66 -5.04 8.84 6.07
CA LEU A 66 -6.35 8.24 5.83
C LEU A 66 -7.20 9.12 4.90
N PHE A 67 -7.14 10.44 5.08
CA PHE A 67 -7.79 11.38 4.16
C PHE A 67 -7.20 11.29 2.75
N ILE A 68 -5.88 11.14 2.62
CA ILE A 68 -5.22 10.93 1.32
C ILE A 68 -5.71 9.61 0.69
N LEU A 69 -5.82 8.53 1.46
CA LEU A 69 -6.36 7.25 0.98
C LEU A 69 -7.82 7.37 0.52
N ILE A 70 -8.68 8.06 1.29
CA ILE A 70 -10.08 8.27 0.91
C ILE A 70 -10.17 9.09 -0.39
N LEU A 71 -9.37 10.16 -0.49
CA LEU A 71 -9.33 10.98 -1.71
C LEU A 71 -8.84 10.17 -2.90
N SER A 72 -7.81 9.35 -2.74
CA SER A 72 -7.26 8.55 -3.84
C SER A 72 -8.23 7.46 -4.30
N LEU A 73 -8.92 6.79 -3.37
CA LEU A 73 -9.99 5.84 -3.66
C LEU A 73 -11.20 6.50 -4.34
N PHE A 74 -11.56 7.71 -3.92
CA PHE A 74 -12.64 8.47 -4.55
C PHE A 74 -12.30 8.85 -5.99
N VAL A 75 -11.08 9.33 -6.24
CA VAL A 75 -10.60 9.63 -7.60
C VAL A 75 -10.57 8.36 -8.46
N ALA A 76 -10.12 7.22 -7.92
CA ALA A 76 -10.15 5.94 -8.62
C ALA A 76 -11.57 5.48 -8.98
N PHE A 77 -12.50 5.59 -8.04
CA PHE A 77 -13.92 5.30 -8.28
C PHE A 77 -14.52 6.20 -9.36
N LEU A 78 -14.27 7.51 -9.30
CA LEU A 78 -14.73 8.45 -10.33
C LEU A 78 -14.12 8.15 -11.69
N HIS A 79 -12.83 7.82 -11.75
CA HIS A 79 -12.15 7.49 -13.01
C HIS A 79 -12.78 6.26 -13.69
N GLU A 80 -12.95 5.15 -12.97
CA GLU A 80 -13.54 3.92 -13.52
C GLU A 80 -15.03 4.10 -13.87
N THR A 81 -15.80 4.84 -13.07
CA THR A 81 -17.20 5.11 -13.39
C THR A 81 -17.33 6.01 -14.63
N LEU A 82 -16.52 7.06 -14.74
CA LEU A 82 -16.52 7.93 -15.92
C LEU A 82 -16.17 7.14 -17.18
N ILE A 83 -15.15 6.27 -17.16
CA ILE A 83 -14.82 5.38 -18.29
C ILE A 83 -16.01 4.49 -18.65
N SER A 84 -16.71 3.93 -17.66
CA SER A 84 -17.87 3.08 -17.91
C SER A 84 -19.06 3.84 -18.53
N PHE A 85 -19.22 5.14 -18.26
CA PHE A 85 -20.39 5.94 -18.70
C PHE A 85 -20.14 6.84 -19.91
N TYR A 86 -18.88 7.18 -20.24
CA TYR A 86 -18.56 8.18 -21.27
C TYR A 86 -18.95 7.77 -22.71
N SER A 87 -19.15 6.48 -22.99
CA SER A 87 -19.48 6.02 -24.34
C SER A 87 -20.96 5.62 -24.47
N ASP A 88 -21.77 6.49 -25.08
CA ASP A 88 -23.23 6.39 -25.28
C ASP A 88 -23.77 4.95 -25.50
N PRO A 89 -24.38 4.31 -24.48
CA PRO A 89 -24.95 2.97 -24.61
C PRO A 89 -26.27 2.96 -25.41
N LEU A 90 -26.93 4.12 -25.57
CA LEU A 90 -28.23 4.22 -26.24
C LEU A 90 -28.16 4.20 -27.78
N VAL A 91 -26.99 4.43 -28.38
CA VAL A 91 -26.87 4.58 -29.84
C VAL A 91 -26.42 3.29 -30.55
N LYS A 92 -25.73 2.38 -29.84
CA LYS A 92 -25.06 1.21 -30.46
C LYS A 92 -25.67 -0.17 -30.12
N GLY A 93 -26.56 -0.28 -29.14
CA GLY A 93 -27.30 -1.52 -28.82
C GLY A 93 -26.45 -2.74 -28.39
N SER A 94 -25.14 -2.59 -28.27
CA SER A 94 -24.19 -3.64 -27.86
C SER A 94 -23.24 -3.05 -26.81
N THR A 95 -23.30 -3.56 -25.58
CA THR A 95 -22.39 -3.17 -24.49
C THR A 95 -21.09 -3.96 -24.61
N PRO A 96 -19.94 -3.32 -24.94
CA PRO A 96 -18.67 -4.01 -25.02
C PRO A 96 -18.20 -4.48 -23.64
N VAL A 97 -17.62 -5.68 -23.58
CA VAL A 97 -17.32 -6.41 -22.32
C VAL A 97 -16.34 -5.66 -21.41
N HIS A 98 -15.47 -4.79 -21.96
CA HIS A 98 -14.57 -3.95 -21.18
C HIS A 98 -15.29 -3.01 -20.18
N ARG A 99 -16.56 -2.63 -20.46
CA ARG A 99 -17.35 -1.75 -19.58
C ARG A 99 -17.74 -2.44 -18.28
N PHE A 100 -18.15 -3.72 -18.35
CA PHE A 100 -18.47 -4.50 -17.16
C PHE A 100 -17.23 -4.73 -16.28
N SER A 101 -16.05 -4.86 -16.88
CA SER A 101 -14.80 -4.95 -16.15
C SER A 101 -14.46 -3.67 -15.38
N SER A 102 -14.60 -2.52 -16.02
CA SER A 102 -14.37 -1.22 -15.38
C SER A 102 -15.40 -0.95 -14.27
N LEU A 103 -16.68 -1.30 -14.48
CA LEU A 103 -17.70 -1.22 -13.43
C LEU A 103 -17.41 -2.16 -12.24
N ASN A 104 -16.91 -3.37 -12.50
CA ASN A 104 -16.49 -4.30 -11.45
C ASN A 104 -15.32 -3.72 -10.64
N SER A 105 -14.32 -3.14 -11.31
CA SER A 105 -13.22 -2.41 -10.66
C SER A 105 -13.73 -1.23 -9.82
N ALA A 106 -14.68 -0.44 -10.35
CA ALA A 106 -15.31 0.66 -9.62
C ALA A 106 -16.03 0.19 -8.35
N ALA A 107 -16.76 -0.93 -8.42
CA ALA A 107 -17.43 -1.52 -7.27
C ALA A 107 -16.43 -1.93 -6.17
N VAL A 108 -15.27 -2.47 -6.55
CA VAL A 108 -14.21 -2.81 -5.61
C VAL A 108 -13.60 -1.56 -4.95
N PHE A 109 -13.30 -0.51 -5.72
CA PHE A 109 -12.80 0.74 -5.14
C PHE A 109 -13.83 1.41 -4.22
N PHE A 110 -15.12 1.34 -4.58
CA PHE A 110 -16.20 1.81 -3.73
C PHE A 110 -16.29 1.03 -2.40
N LEU A 111 -16.08 -0.29 -2.43
CA LEU A 111 -16.00 -1.11 -1.22
C LEU A 111 -14.82 -0.69 -0.33
N PHE A 112 -13.64 -0.47 -0.90
CA PHE A 112 -12.50 0.07 -0.15
C PHE A 112 -12.78 1.47 0.42
N LEU A 113 -13.48 2.32 -0.33
CA LEU A 113 -13.89 3.65 0.12
C LEU A 113 -14.83 3.57 1.34
N ILE A 114 -15.82 2.67 1.32
CA ILE A 114 -16.72 2.43 2.45
C ILE A 114 -15.93 1.96 3.67
N ILE A 115 -15.00 1.01 3.50
CA ILE A 115 -14.17 0.51 4.61
C ILE A 115 -13.33 1.65 5.21
N ALA A 116 -12.72 2.50 4.37
CA ALA A 116 -11.91 3.63 4.83
C ALA A 116 -12.73 4.70 5.55
N ILE A 117 -13.92 5.05 5.04
CA ILE A 117 -14.84 5.99 5.69
C ILE A 117 -15.34 5.42 7.02
N TYR A 118 -15.70 4.14 7.05
CA TYR A 118 -16.12 3.46 8.27
C TYR A 118 -15.01 3.47 9.33
N TYR A 119 -13.76 3.22 8.92
CA TYR A 119 -12.61 3.34 9.81
C TYR A 119 -12.45 4.76 10.37
N LEU A 120 -12.56 5.79 9.52
CA LEU A 120 -12.49 7.19 9.95
C LEU A 120 -13.57 7.51 11.00
N LEU A 121 -14.78 7.01 10.79
CA LEU A 121 -15.90 7.22 11.69
C LEU A 121 -15.72 6.47 13.01
N SER A 122 -15.21 5.23 12.98
CA SER A 122 -14.89 4.44 14.18
C SER A 122 -13.79 5.10 15.04
N ASP A 123 -12.79 5.71 14.41
CA ASP A 123 -11.74 6.46 15.13
C ASP A 123 -12.25 7.80 15.68
N SER A 124 -13.14 8.47 14.94
CA SER A 124 -13.69 9.78 15.33
C SER A 124 -14.83 9.68 16.36
N THR A 125 -15.58 8.57 16.35
CA THR A 125 -16.75 8.35 17.21
C THR A 125 -16.55 7.09 18.03
N SER A 126 -16.56 7.23 19.36
CA SER A 126 -16.50 6.09 20.29
C SER A 126 -17.74 5.19 20.26
N LEU A 127 -18.71 5.49 19.40
CA LEU A 127 -20.01 4.81 19.31
C LEU A 127 -19.93 3.43 18.65
N ILE A 128 -18.90 3.17 17.82
CA ILE A 128 -18.74 1.89 17.12
C ILE A 128 -17.29 1.42 17.20
N PRO A 129 -16.87 0.79 18.32
CA PRO A 129 -15.54 0.22 18.45
C PRO A 129 -15.42 -1.05 17.58
N LEU A 130 -14.72 -0.95 16.45
CA LEU A 130 -14.45 -2.12 15.61
C LEU A 130 -13.11 -2.77 16.00
N PRO A 131 -13.07 -4.10 16.23
CA PRO A 131 -11.79 -4.77 16.45
C PRO A 131 -10.91 -4.71 15.20
N SER A 132 -9.60 -4.53 15.40
CA SER A 132 -8.60 -4.49 14.33
C SER A 132 -8.64 -5.72 13.42
N ASP A 133 -8.94 -6.88 14.00
CA ASP A 133 -8.93 -8.16 13.31
C ASP A 133 -10.05 -8.24 12.25
N LEU A 134 -11.20 -7.60 12.50
CA LEU A 134 -12.29 -7.52 11.53
C LEU A 134 -11.94 -6.59 10.37
N LEU A 135 -11.23 -5.49 10.63
CA LEU A 135 -10.75 -4.59 9.57
C LEU A 135 -9.76 -5.30 8.65
N PHE A 136 -8.85 -6.10 9.20
CA PHE A 136 -7.95 -6.94 8.40
C PHE A 136 -8.71 -8.00 7.60
N ALA A 137 -9.75 -8.62 8.18
CA ALA A 137 -10.60 -9.56 7.45
C ALA A 137 -11.37 -8.89 6.29
N LEU A 138 -11.96 -7.72 6.52
CA LEU A 138 -12.63 -6.94 5.49
C LEU A 138 -11.66 -6.48 4.39
N ALA A 139 -10.46 -6.04 4.77
CA ALA A 139 -9.41 -5.71 3.81
C ALA A 139 -8.98 -6.93 2.99
N SER A 140 -8.88 -8.12 3.60
CA SER A 140 -8.58 -9.37 2.89
C SER A 140 -9.65 -9.68 1.82
N VAL A 141 -10.93 -9.54 2.17
CA VAL A 141 -12.05 -9.69 1.21
C VAL A 141 -11.96 -8.65 0.09
N GLY A 142 -11.69 -7.39 0.43
CA GLY A 142 -11.51 -6.32 -0.57
C GLY A 142 -10.38 -6.62 -1.55
N PHE A 143 -9.21 -7.03 -1.06
CA PHE A 143 -8.07 -7.39 -1.92
C PHE A 143 -8.33 -8.65 -2.76
N PHE A 144 -9.10 -9.61 -2.23
CA PHE A 144 -9.51 -10.79 -2.99
C PHE A 144 -10.48 -10.42 -4.12
N LEU A 145 -11.44 -9.55 -3.85
CA LEU A 145 -12.34 -9.01 -4.87
C LEU A 145 -11.55 -8.24 -5.93
N HIS A 146 -10.57 -7.43 -5.53
CA HIS A 146 -9.67 -6.77 -6.48
C HIS A 146 -8.89 -7.76 -7.35
N TYR A 147 -8.33 -8.82 -6.75
CA TYR A 147 -7.69 -9.91 -7.51
C TYR A 147 -8.65 -10.53 -8.52
N SER A 148 -9.89 -10.83 -8.12
CA SER A 148 -10.87 -11.45 -9.01
C SER A 148 -11.27 -10.52 -10.16
N ALA A 149 -11.47 -9.23 -9.87
CA ALA A 149 -11.81 -8.22 -10.86
C ALA A 149 -10.67 -8.00 -11.86
N ALA A 150 -9.43 -7.83 -11.37
CA ALA A 150 -8.25 -7.68 -12.21
C ALA A 150 -7.97 -8.93 -13.06
N SER A 151 -8.16 -10.13 -12.50
CA SER A 151 -7.97 -11.38 -13.25
C SER A 151 -9.03 -11.55 -14.34
N SER A 152 -10.28 -11.19 -14.04
CA SER A 152 -11.36 -11.20 -15.04
C SER A 152 -11.10 -10.18 -16.15
N SER A 153 -10.62 -8.97 -15.81
CA SER A 153 -10.23 -7.96 -16.79
C SER A 153 -9.12 -8.48 -17.70
N ALA A 154 -8.07 -9.06 -17.12
CA ALA A 154 -6.95 -9.62 -17.87
C ALA A 154 -7.37 -10.74 -18.84
N ALA A 155 -8.37 -11.56 -18.49
CA ALA A 155 -8.85 -12.65 -19.35
C ALA A 155 -9.68 -12.18 -20.55
N ILE A 156 -10.33 -11.03 -20.43
CA ILE A 156 -11.27 -10.50 -21.44
C ILE A 156 -10.59 -9.47 -22.36
N GLN A 157 -9.46 -8.93 -21.91
CA GLN A 157 -8.75 -7.88 -22.61
C GLN A 157 -8.11 -8.37 -23.91
N THR A 158 -8.35 -7.63 -24.99
CA THR A 158 -7.77 -7.92 -26.31
C THR A 158 -6.31 -7.47 -26.44
N SER A 159 -5.85 -6.58 -25.56
CA SER A 159 -4.45 -6.16 -25.49
C SER A 159 -3.67 -7.16 -24.65
N ASP A 160 -2.81 -7.92 -25.32
CA ASP A 160 -1.93 -8.92 -24.69
C ASP A 160 -1.02 -8.32 -23.61
N LEU A 161 -0.52 -7.10 -23.85
CA LEU A 161 0.42 -6.45 -22.93
C LEU A 161 -0.30 -5.94 -21.68
N GLN A 162 -1.47 -5.31 -21.84
CA GLN A 162 -2.24 -4.84 -20.69
C GLN A 162 -2.77 -6.02 -19.87
N ALA A 163 -3.23 -7.10 -20.52
CA ALA A 163 -3.65 -8.32 -19.84
C ALA A 163 -2.54 -8.91 -18.96
N HIS A 164 -1.29 -8.93 -19.44
CA HIS A 164 -0.15 -9.42 -18.64
C HIS A 164 0.15 -8.50 -17.45
N CYS A 165 0.14 -7.18 -17.66
CA CYS A 165 0.33 -6.21 -16.57
C CYS A 165 -0.75 -6.33 -15.49
N ASP A 166 -2.01 -6.45 -15.89
CA ASP A 166 -3.14 -6.59 -14.98
C ASP A 166 -3.12 -7.96 -14.27
N SER A 167 -2.69 -9.04 -14.94
CA SER A 167 -2.45 -10.35 -14.33
C SER A 167 -1.40 -10.30 -13.22
N LEU A 168 -0.26 -9.62 -13.45
CA LEU A 168 0.77 -9.45 -12.44
C LEU A 168 0.26 -8.61 -11.26
N SER A 169 -0.48 -7.54 -11.53
CA SER A 169 -1.11 -6.72 -10.49
C SER A 169 -2.14 -7.49 -9.66
N ALA A 170 -2.89 -8.39 -10.31
CA ALA A 170 -3.82 -9.29 -9.65
C ALA A 170 -3.08 -10.20 -8.67
N ARG A 171 -1.94 -10.79 -9.06
CA ARG A 171 -1.13 -11.64 -8.17
C ARG A 171 -0.61 -10.89 -6.94
N ILE A 172 -0.18 -9.64 -7.10
CA ILE A 172 0.21 -8.79 -5.95
C ILE A 172 -0.99 -8.59 -5.02
N SER A 173 -2.18 -8.35 -5.57
CA SER A 173 -3.42 -8.18 -4.79
C SER A 173 -3.82 -9.46 -4.04
N ALA A 174 -3.63 -10.63 -4.65
CA ALA A 174 -3.84 -11.91 -3.99
C ALA A 174 -2.87 -12.11 -2.81
N LEU A 175 -1.61 -11.71 -2.97
CA LEU A 175 -0.63 -11.71 -1.88
C LEU A 175 -1.05 -10.76 -0.74
N CYS A 176 -1.51 -9.55 -1.05
CA CYS A 176 -2.06 -8.63 -0.04
C CYS A 176 -3.26 -9.24 0.70
N SER A 177 -4.17 -9.90 -0.02
CA SER A 177 -5.33 -10.58 0.59
C SER A 177 -4.91 -11.66 1.58
N LEU A 178 -3.94 -12.50 1.21
CA LEU A 178 -3.39 -13.55 2.07
C LEU A 178 -2.71 -12.97 3.31
N LEU A 179 -1.91 -11.91 3.16
CA LEU A 179 -1.23 -11.25 4.26
C LEU A 179 -2.23 -10.59 5.23
N CYS A 180 -3.27 -9.95 4.72
CA CYS A 180 -4.37 -9.43 5.53
C CYS A 180 -5.11 -10.55 6.27
N LEU A 181 -5.34 -11.70 5.65
CA LEU A 181 -5.97 -12.85 6.29
C LEU A 181 -5.11 -13.40 7.43
N LEU A 182 -3.80 -13.51 7.20
CA LEU A 182 -2.84 -13.91 8.24
C LEU A 182 -2.84 -12.93 9.42
N LEU A 183 -2.95 -11.62 9.16
CA LEU A 183 -3.07 -10.59 10.20
C LEU A 183 -4.39 -10.65 10.95
N ALA A 184 -5.50 -10.97 10.26
CA ALA A 184 -6.80 -11.17 10.90
C ALA A 184 -6.79 -12.38 11.84
N CYS A 185 -6.14 -13.48 11.45
CA CYS A 185 -5.98 -14.67 12.30
C CYS A 185 -4.95 -14.47 13.42
N ARG A 186 -3.87 -13.74 13.14
CA ARG A 186 -2.75 -13.54 14.07
C ARG A 186 -2.14 -12.15 13.92
N SER A 187 -2.76 -11.18 14.58
CA SER A 187 -2.36 -9.77 14.58
C SER A 187 -0.97 -9.50 15.17
N ARG A 188 -0.33 -10.46 15.84
CA ARG A 188 1.06 -10.33 16.36
C ARG A 188 2.15 -10.67 15.34
N LEU A 189 1.81 -11.06 14.12
CA LEU A 189 2.79 -11.39 13.08
C LEU A 189 3.36 -10.13 12.42
N PHE A 190 4.43 -9.59 13.01
CA PHE A 190 5.18 -8.45 12.46
C PHE A 190 5.61 -8.65 11.00
N ILE A 191 6.11 -9.85 10.66
CA ILE A 191 6.59 -10.15 9.31
C ILE A 191 5.48 -9.97 8.28
N ALA A 192 4.25 -10.36 8.62
CA ALA A 192 3.13 -10.25 7.72
C ALA A 192 2.64 -8.80 7.57
N ASP A 193 2.75 -7.96 8.61
CA ASP A 193 2.45 -6.51 8.52
C ASP A 193 3.49 -5.77 7.67
N ALA A 194 4.78 -6.05 7.89
CA ALA A 194 5.86 -5.48 7.08
C ALA A 194 5.79 -5.95 5.62
N ALA A 195 5.48 -7.24 5.39
CA ALA A 195 5.28 -7.78 4.05
C ALA A 195 4.06 -7.17 3.35
N LEU A 196 2.97 -6.89 4.08
CA LEU A 196 1.78 -6.23 3.53
C LEU A 196 2.11 -4.80 3.07
N ALA A 197 2.80 -4.02 3.91
CA ALA A 197 3.26 -2.68 3.55
C ALA A 197 4.20 -2.70 2.32
N ALA A 198 5.11 -3.68 2.26
CA ALA A 198 5.99 -3.89 1.11
C ALA A 198 5.23 -4.29 -0.16
N ALA A 199 4.20 -5.14 -0.06
CA ALA A 199 3.35 -5.52 -1.17
C ALA A 199 2.53 -4.33 -1.71
N ILE A 200 2.09 -3.42 -0.84
CA ILE A 200 1.44 -2.16 -1.24
C ILE A 200 2.43 -1.24 -1.99
N CYS A 201 3.68 -1.14 -1.55
CA CYS A 201 4.73 -0.43 -2.30
C CYS A 201 4.97 -1.06 -3.67
N LEU A 202 5.07 -2.40 -3.73
CA LEU A 202 5.24 -3.13 -4.98
C LEU A 202 4.08 -2.88 -5.94
N GLN A 203 2.85 -2.89 -5.45
CA GLN A 203 1.65 -2.56 -6.22
C GLN A 203 1.74 -1.13 -6.77
N GLY A 204 2.16 -0.15 -5.97
CA GLY A 204 2.34 1.24 -6.40
C GLY A 204 3.41 1.41 -7.48
N LEU A 205 4.57 0.77 -7.34
CA LEU A 205 5.62 0.75 -8.37
C LEU A 205 5.12 0.09 -9.66
N TRP A 206 4.38 -1.02 -9.53
CA TRP A 206 3.86 -1.73 -10.68
C TRP A 206 2.81 -0.92 -11.46
N GLN A 207 1.99 -0.11 -10.77
CA GLN A 207 1.08 0.82 -11.46
C GLN A 207 1.84 1.87 -12.28
N LEU A 208 2.99 2.35 -11.78
CA LEU A 208 3.86 3.26 -12.54
C LEU A 208 4.43 2.57 -13.77
N GLN A 209 4.99 1.37 -13.60
CA GLN A 209 5.56 0.58 -14.70
C GLN A 209 4.50 0.29 -15.77
N THR A 210 3.30 -0.10 -15.36
CA THR A 210 2.16 -0.33 -16.26
C THR A 210 1.78 0.95 -17.01
N GLY A 211 1.78 2.09 -16.32
CA GLY A 211 1.55 3.39 -16.93
C GLY A 211 2.60 3.77 -17.98
N LEU A 212 3.88 3.56 -17.67
CA LEU A 212 4.97 3.84 -18.60
C LEU A 212 4.92 2.92 -19.83
N SER A 213 4.76 1.61 -19.62
CA SER A 213 4.75 0.61 -20.70
C SER A 213 3.54 0.69 -21.64
N LEU A 214 2.41 1.29 -21.22
CA LEU A 214 1.20 1.42 -22.04
C LEU A 214 0.98 2.81 -22.66
N TYR A 215 1.52 3.87 -22.04
CA TYR A 215 1.18 5.25 -22.40
C TYR A 215 2.37 6.11 -22.83
N VAL A 216 3.61 5.63 -22.68
CA VAL A 216 4.81 6.40 -23.07
C VAL A 216 5.55 5.67 -24.18
N ASP A 217 5.59 6.27 -25.37
CA ASP A 217 6.15 5.65 -26.59
C ASP A 217 7.60 5.18 -26.41
N GLY A 218 8.41 5.87 -25.60
CA GLY A 218 9.79 5.48 -25.30
C GLY A 218 9.96 4.23 -24.43
N PHE A 219 8.89 3.74 -23.80
CA PHE A 219 8.89 2.54 -22.94
C PHE A 219 8.02 1.40 -23.51
N ILE A 220 7.48 1.56 -24.72
CA ILE A 220 6.76 0.50 -25.42
C ILE A 220 7.81 -0.48 -26.01
N PRO A 221 7.70 -1.80 -25.75
CA PRO A 221 8.60 -2.78 -26.33
C PRO A 221 8.58 -2.76 -27.86
N GLU A 222 9.75 -2.92 -28.48
CA GLU A 222 9.89 -2.97 -29.95
C GLU A 222 9.00 -4.06 -30.57
N GLY A 223 8.21 -3.67 -31.58
CA GLY A 223 7.27 -4.56 -32.27
C GLY A 223 5.86 -4.59 -31.67
N CYS A 224 5.60 -3.78 -30.63
CA CYS A 224 4.25 -3.49 -30.16
C CYS A 224 3.91 -2.03 -30.48
N HIS A 225 2.73 -1.79 -31.03
CA HIS A 225 2.29 -0.47 -31.43
C HIS A 225 0.96 -0.13 -30.75
N ARG A 226 0.79 1.14 -30.42
CA ARG A 226 -0.49 1.65 -29.92
C ARG A 226 -1.43 1.82 -31.12
N LEU A 227 -2.51 1.05 -31.18
CA LEU A 227 -3.55 1.25 -32.18
C LEU A 227 -4.33 2.50 -31.82
N LEU A 228 -3.86 3.66 -32.31
CA LEU A 228 -4.52 4.94 -32.13
C LEU A 228 -5.55 5.23 -33.24
N ASP A 229 -5.56 4.43 -34.32
CA ASP A 229 -6.24 4.82 -35.56
C ASP A 229 -6.92 3.65 -36.28
N VAL A 230 -7.95 3.06 -35.66
CA VAL A 230 -8.96 2.35 -36.44
C VAL A 230 -10.34 2.71 -35.89
N GLN A 231 -11.23 3.09 -36.81
CA GLN A 231 -12.65 3.42 -36.68
C GLN A 231 -13.54 2.29 -36.08
N SER A 232 -12.95 1.40 -35.29
CA SER A 232 -13.57 0.30 -34.55
C SER A 232 -13.28 0.41 -33.05
N GLY A 233 -13.64 1.53 -32.43
CA GLY A 233 -14.19 1.60 -31.06
C GLY A 233 -13.47 0.93 -29.87
N VAL A 234 -12.17 0.61 -29.95
CA VAL A 234 -11.39 0.10 -28.81
C VAL A 234 -10.25 1.09 -28.53
N GLU A 235 -10.56 2.14 -27.77
CA GLU A 235 -9.56 3.09 -27.30
C GLU A 235 -8.46 2.36 -26.53
N GLY A 236 -7.20 2.55 -26.96
CA GLY A 236 -6.03 2.27 -26.13
C GLY A 236 -5.41 0.86 -26.20
N SER A 237 -5.87 -0.03 -27.08
CA SER A 237 -5.28 -1.37 -27.18
C SER A 237 -3.87 -1.32 -27.79
N THR A 238 -2.84 -1.63 -27.00
CA THR A 238 -1.50 -1.93 -27.52
C THR A 238 -1.52 -3.35 -28.07
N GLN A 239 -1.24 -3.51 -29.36
CA GLN A 239 -1.18 -4.81 -30.03
C GLN A 239 0.23 -5.02 -30.56
N CYS A 240 0.73 -6.25 -30.44
CA CYS A 240 2.03 -6.63 -30.99
C CYS A 240 1.82 -7.32 -32.34
N ASP A 241 2.64 -6.96 -33.33
CA ASP A 241 2.45 -7.39 -34.72
C ASP A 241 2.75 -8.88 -34.93
N ILE A 242 3.62 -9.45 -34.07
CA ILE A 242 4.14 -10.82 -34.20
C ILE A 242 4.18 -11.50 -32.83
N GLN A 243 3.92 -12.81 -32.78
CA GLN A 243 3.98 -13.62 -31.56
C GLN A 243 5.37 -13.57 -30.88
N ASP A 244 6.45 -13.42 -31.66
CA ASP A 244 7.81 -13.33 -31.13
C ASP A 244 8.05 -12.01 -30.36
N SER A 245 7.59 -10.89 -30.93
CA SER A 245 7.60 -9.57 -30.25
C SER A 245 6.79 -9.59 -28.96
N LYS A 246 5.68 -10.33 -28.92
CA LYS A 246 4.89 -10.55 -27.71
C LYS A 246 5.66 -11.31 -26.63
N LEU A 247 6.31 -12.43 -26.99
CA LEU A 247 7.10 -13.20 -26.02
C LEU A 247 8.27 -12.36 -25.47
N ARG A 248 8.93 -11.57 -26.32
CA ARG A 248 9.95 -10.61 -25.90
C ARG A 248 9.38 -9.57 -24.93
N ALA A 249 8.26 -8.93 -25.27
CA ALA A 249 7.62 -7.92 -24.42
C ALA A 249 7.22 -8.48 -23.04
N VAL A 250 6.64 -9.68 -23.01
CA VAL A 250 6.29 -10.37 -21.76
C VAL A 250 7.53 -10.67 -20.93
N SER A 251 8.60 -11.19 -21.56
CA SER A 251 9.85 -11.48 -20.83
C SER A 251 10.51 -10.23 -20.24
N ILE A 252 10.44 -9.09 -20.95
CA ILE A 252 10.92 -7.79 -20.45
C ILE A 252 10.08 -7.35 -19.25
N LEU A 253 8.75 -7.46 -19.31
CA LEU A 253 7.89 -7.11 -18.19
C LEU A 253 8.14 -8.00 -16.97
N ASP A 254 8.36 -9.31 -17.15
CA ASP A 254 8.69 -10.24 -16.07
C ASP A 254 10.04 -9.92 -15.42
N LEU A 255 11.03 -9.54 -16.24
CA LEU A 255 12.32 -9.05 -15.74
C LEU A 255 12.15 -7.77 -14.93
N MET A 256 11.39 -6.79 -15.45
CA MET A 256 11.10 -5.54 -14.75
C MET A 256 10.35 -5.81 -13.45
N PHE A 257 9.38 -6.71 -13.44
CA PHE A 257 8.68 -7.12 -12.22
C PHE A 257 9.65 -7.67 -11.17
N THR A 258 10.57 -8.54 -11.60
CA THR A 258 11.63 -9.09 -10.73
C THR A 258 12.52 -7.98 -10.16
N VAL A 259 12.91 -6.99 -10.99
CA VAL A 259 13.69 -5.82 -10.54
C VAL A 259 12.91 -5.03 -9.49
N HIS A 260 11.61 -4.81 -9.67
CA HIS A 260 10.78 -4.12 -8.67
C HIS A 260 10.68 -4.90 -7.34
N VAL A 261 10.60 -6.24 -7.40
CA VAL A 261 10.63 -7.08 -6.19
C VAL A 261 11.96 -6.91 -5.44
N VAL A 262 13.10 -6.96 -6.15
CA VAL A 262 14.42 -6.74 -5.56
C VAL A 262 14.52 -5.33 -4.96
N LEU A 263 14.03 -4.32 -5.69
CA LEU A 263 14.00 -2.93 -5.21
C LEU A 263 13.20 -2.81 -3.91
N VAL A 264 12.02 -3.44 -3.82
CA VAL A 264 11.19 -3.43 -2.61
C VAL A 264 11.90 -4.13 -1.44
N VAL A 265 12.59 -5.25 -1.68
CA VAL A 265 13.42 -5.91 -0.65
C VAL A 265 14.52 -4.99 -0.14
N ILE A 266 15.23 -4.29 -1.03
CA ILE A 266 16.22 -3.29 -0.65
C ILE A 266 15.56 -2.17 0.17
N LEU A 267 14.37 -1.72 -0.24
CA LEU A 267 13.60 -0.69 0.46
C LEU A 267 13.28 -1.09 1.91
N ILE A 268 12.91 -2.36 2.15
CA ILE A 268 12.70 -2.92 3.51
C ILE A 268 13.98 -2.82 4.34
N PHE A 269 15.13 -3.23 3.80
CA PHE A 269 16.40 -3.15 4.52
C PHE A 269 16.82 -1.70 4.82
N VAL A 270 16.71 -0.80 3.82
CA VAL A 270 17.06 0.61 3.98
C VAL A 270 16.14 1.30 5.00
N THR A 271 14.84 1.05 4.95
CA THR A 271 13.91 1.64 5.93
C THR A 271 14.14 1.09 7.33
N TYR A 272 14.41 -0.20 7.48
CA TYR A 272 14.78 -0.77 8.77
C TYR A 272 16.06 -0.14 9.35
N THR A 273 17.13 -0.03 8.56
CA THR A 273 18.39 0.57 9.04
C THR A 273 18.21 2.04 9.39
N MET A 274 17.51 2.82 8.56
CA MET A 274 17.19 4.22 8.85
C MET A 274 16.40 4.39 10.15
N VAL A 275 15.40 3.53 10.37
CA VAL A 275 14.58 3.56 11.59
C VAL A 275 15.39 3.16 12.82
N VAL A 276 16.25 2.15 12.73
CA VAL A 276 17.19 1.76 13.81
C VAL A 276 18.15 2.90 14.13
N MET A 277 18.72 3.57 13.13
CA MET A 277 19.59 4.73 13.34
C MET A 277 18.83 5.87 14.02
N ALA A 278 17.63 6.21 13.55
CA ALA A 278 16.81 7.27 14.14
C ALA A 278 16.39 6.96 15.59
N ALA A 279 16.04 5.70 15.89
CA ALA A 279 15.68 5.27 17.23
C ALA A 279 16.90 5.19 18.17
N GLY A 280 18.05 4.75 17.66
CA GLY A 280 19.33 4.70 18.38
C GLY A 280 19.82 6.08 18.79
N VAL A 281 19.76 7.06 17.87
CA VAL A 281 20.09 8.48 18.16
C VAL A 281 19.20 9.04 19.28
N ARG A 282 17.92 8.65 19.35
CA ARG A 282 17.04 9.04 20.47
C ARG A 282 17.40 8.39 21.80
N ARG A 283 17.89 7.13 21.81
CA ARG A 283 18.31 6.44 23.04
C ARG A 283 19.63 6.97 23.61
N THR A 284 20.54 7.45 22.76
CA THR A 284 21.80 8.07 23.21
C THR A 284 21.65 9.48 23.76
N GLY A 285 20.45 10.08 23.71
CA GLY A 285 20.17 11.46 24.10
C GLY A 285 19.62 11.66 25.52
N SER A 286 19.45 10.61 26.33
CA SER A 286 18.98 10.76 27.71
C SER A 286 19.81 9.87 28.63
N TYR A 287 20.88 10.44 29.17
CA TYR A 287 21.46 9.96 30.42
C TYR A 287 20.43 10.26 31.51
N GLU A 288 19.54 9.30 31.77
CA GLU A 288 18.65 9.35 32.93
C GLU A 288 19.55 9.12 34.14
N ALA A 289 20.04 10.22 34.71
CA ALA A 289 20.80 10.18 35.95
C ALA A 289 19.93 9.49 37.00
N LEU A 290 20.49 8.43 37.62
CA LEU A 290 19.89 7.77 38.77
C LEU A 290 19.39 8.84 39.74
N PRO A 291 18.11 8.80 40.17
CA PRO A 291 17.62 9.77 41.13
C PRO A 291 18.40 9.64 42.44
N THR A 292 19.35 10.55 42.64
CA THR A 292 20.02 10.75 43.93
C THR A 292 19.12 11.61 44.81
N ASN A 293 17.95 11.08 45.18
CA ASN A 293 17.21 11.56 46.35
C ASN A 293 17.45 10.52 47.45
N ASN A 294 17.97 10.83 48.63
CA ASN A 294 18.31 12.10 49.24
C ASN A 294 19.41 11.80 50.27
N ALA A 295 20.01 12.86 50.79
CA ALA A 295 20.67 12.88 52.08
C ALA A 295 20.05 11.88 53.08
N ASP A 296 20.74 10.77 53.31
CA ASP A 296 21.17 10.39 54.65
C ASP A 296 22.36 9.45 54.49
N SER A 297 23.53 10.03 54.77
CA SER A 297 24.69 9.30 55.25
C SER A 297 24.23 8.28 56.29
N ASN A 298 24.25 6.99 55.97
CA ASN A 298 24.86 5.91 56.76
C ASN A 298 24.53 4.53 56.15
N HIS A 299 25.60 3.73 55.98
CA HIS A 299 25.55 2.27 55.85
C HIS A 299 25.05 1.65 54.53
N ILE A 300 25.83 1.82 53.44
CA ILE A 300 25.94 0.73 52.45
C ILE A 300 27.10 -0.17 52.89
N GLN A 301 26.75 -1.15 53.71
CA GLN A 301 27.65 -2.22 54.11
C GLN A 301 27.93 -3.09 52.87
N MET A 302 29.07 -2.86 52.21
CA MET A 302 29.57 -3.81 51.21
C MET A 302 29.89 -5.11 51.96
N LYS A 303 29.03 -6.12 51.79
CA LYS A 303 29.29 -7.46 52.29
C LYS A 303 30.43 -8.04 51.44
N SER A 304 31.66 -7.96 51.96
CA SER A 304 32.80 -8.61 51.34
C SER A 304 32.59 -10.12 51.40
N LEU A 305 32.50 -10.77 50.24
CA LEU A 305 32.70 -12.21 50.12
C LEU A 305 34.20 -12.48 50.33
N THR A 306 34.63 -12.59 51.59
CA THR A 306 35.93 -13.14 51.96
C THR A 306 35.87 -14.67 51.94
N GLY A 307 36.88 -15.25 51.31
CA GLY A 307 36.91 -16.63 50.85
C GLY A 307 36.95 -17.68 51.95
N THR A 308 36.39 -18.84 51.61
CA THR A 308 36.62 -20.12 52.26
C THR A 308 38.06 -20.57 52.02
N GLN A 309 38.88 -20.56 53.06
CA GLN A 309 40.10 -21.36 53.13
C GLN A 309 39.82 -22.60 53.97
N ALA A 310 40.27 -23.74 53.43
CA ALA A 310 40.33 -25.05 54.08
C ALA A 310 41.27 -25.05 55.29
#